data_AF-A0A0C3EC32-F1
#
_entry.id   AF-A0A0C3EC32-F1
#
_cell.length_a   1.000
_cell.length_b   1.000
_cell.length_c   1.000
_cell.angle_alpha   90.00
_cell.angle_beta   90.00
_cell.angle_gamma   90.00
#
_symmetry.space_group_name_H-M   'P 1'
#
loop_
_entity.id
_entity.type
_entity.pdbx_description
1 polymer ?
#
loop_
_entity_poly.entity_id
_entity_poly.type
_entity_poly.pdbx_seq_one_letter_code
_entity_poly.pdbx_strand_id
1 'polypeptide(L)'
;MSNFPPLPALEGELLLEVFSYRSSKYTPDGHESSERLAELGSSVLNMVIVYTLFSKRPLIAGHELKEKHQELLDTKIPEWLSLYGLKSKVRGLSDRSILDRLEESRFLFNSYVGGVYVQRGFPTVVQWISRLIDPDSEGISVPGDAASPPPYNSMSPVPPMPPAIAPPPTPGTPPPRIQSGLGILATFNQTCSQQGLTVNWDAVSDGPPHQPRWVVRCLVNNVHHGTGTGRNQKLAKEDAAKQALRSLGWGSFE
;
A
#
# COMPACT_ATOMS: atom_id res chain seq x y z
N MET A 1 15.78 -33.35 -11.88
CA MET A 1 16.10 -32.01 -12.42
C MET A 1 15.15 -31.05 -11.73
N SER A 2 15.63 -30.31 -10.73
CA SER A 2 14.80 -29.42 -9.93
C SER A 2 14.29 -28.27 -10.81
N ASN A 3 12.96 -28.16 -10.90
CA ASN A 3 12.25 -27.28 -11.83
C ASN A 3 12.20 -25.85 -11.26
N PHE A 4 13.34 -25.13 -11.31
CA PHE A 4 13.42 -23.76 -10.81
C PHE A 4 12.84 -22.75 -11.80
N PRO A 5 12.21 -21.67 -11.33
CA PRO A 5 11.71 -20.64 -12.22
C PRO A 5 12.86 -19.94 -12.97
N PRO A 6 12.66 -19.54 -14.23
CA PRO A 6 13.66 -18.78 -14.98
C PRO A 6 13.92 -17.43 -14.29
N LEU A 7 15.18 -16.98 -14.34
CA LEU A 7 15.57 -15.69 -13.79
C LEU A 7 14.95 -14.55 -14.63
N PRO A 8 14.18 -13.61 -14.04
CA PRO A 8 13.62 -12.48 -14.78
C PRO A 8 14.72 -11.59 -15.35
N ALA A 9 14.82 -11.48 -16.68
CA ALA A 9 15.90 -10.74 -17.30
C ALA A 9 15.83 -9.23 -16.99
N LEU A 10 16.96 -8.63 -16.62
CA LEU A 10 17.14 -7.18 -16.55
C LEU A 10 17.83 -6.69 -17.83
N GLU A 11 17.47 -5.51 -18.31
CA GLU A 11 18.01 -4.96 -19.56
C GLU A 11 18.58 -3.54 -19.34
N GLY A 12 19.51 -3.15 -20.22
CA GLY A 12 20.07 -1.80 -20.25
C GLY A 12 20.81 -1.40 -18.97
N GLU A 13 20.60 -0.14 -18.56
CA GLU A 13 21.28 0.49 -17.42
C GLU A 13 21.01 -0.22 -16.10
N LEU A 14 19.80 -0.72 -15.86
CA LEU A 14 19.45 -1.43 -14.61
C LEU A 14 20.28 -2.69 -14.39
N LEU A 15 20.59 -3.43 -15.46
CA LEU A 15 21.47 -4.59 -15.37
C LEU A 15 22.90 -4.17 -15.00
N LEU A 16 23.40 -3.09 -15.60
CA LEU A 16 24.73 -2.57 -15.30
C LEU A 16 24.80 -2.08 -13.86
N GLU A 17 23.77 -1.39 -13.40
CA GLU A 17 23.66 -0.81 -12.07
C GLU A 17 23.61 -1.89 -10.97
N VAL A 18 22.77 -2.91 -11.12
CA VAL A 18 22.66 -4.01 -10.15
C VAL A 18 23.95 -4.83 -10.05
N PHE A 19 24.66 -5.03 -11.16
CA PHE A 19 25.91 -5.80 -11.19
C PHE A 19 27.17 -4.94 -11.05
N SER A 20 27.04 -3.64 -10.77
CA SER A 20 28.17 -2.78 -10.42
C SER A 20 28.38 -2.82 -8.92
N TYR A 21 29.56 -3.25 -8.49
CA TYR A 21 29.88 -3.24 -7.06
C TYR A 21 29.89 -1.79 -6.53
N ARG A 22 29.30 -1.57 -5.34
CA ARG A 22 29.14 -0.25 -4.71
C ARG A 22 30.44 0.55 -4.54
N SER A 23 31.59 -0.12 -4.41
CA SER A 23 32.89 0.58 -4.35
C SER A 23 33.46 0.96 -5.73
N SER A 24 32.77 0.62 -6.82
CA SER A 24 33.17 0.98 -8.18
C SER A 24 32.98 2.48 -8.38
N LYS A 25 34.10 3.19 -8.57
CA LYS A 25 34.23 4.66 -8.58
C LYS A 25 33.53 5.38 -9.75
N TYR A 26 32.53 4.76 -10.38
CA TYR A 26 32.08 5.21 -11.70
C TYR A 26 31.23 6.49 -11.64
N THR A 27 30.47 6.75 -10.57
CA THR A 27 29.87 8.06 -10.24
C THR A 27 29.30 8.04 -8.81
N PRO A 28 29.38 9.14 -8.03
CA PRO A 28 28.66 9.26 -6.76
C PRO A 28 27.14 9.08 -6.92
N ASP A 29 26.55 9.53 -8.05
CA ASP A 29 25.13 9.34 -8.35
C ASP A 29 24.73 7.86 -8.59
N GLY A 30 25.65 7.04 -9.12
CA GLY A 30 25.39 5.62 -9.36
C GLY A 30 25.30 4.80 -8.07
N HIS A 31 26.07 5.18 -7.04
CA HIS A 31 26.05 4.51 -5.73
C HIS A 31 24.70 4.66 -5.04
N GLU A 32 24.16 5.89 -5.04
CA GLU A 32 22.86 6.17 -4.44
C GLU A 32 21.73 5.42 -5.15
N SER A 33 21.84 5.24 -6.48
CA SER A 33 20.82 4.54 -7.25
C SER A 33 20.80 3.03 -6.95
N SER A 34 21.97 2.37 -6.86
CA SER A 34 22.06 0.96 -6.47
C SER A 34 21.56 0.69 -5.05
N GLU A 35 21.84 1.60 -4.10
CA GLU A 35 21.34 1.53 -2.73
C GLU A 35 19.82 1.70 -2.68
N ARG A 36 19.26 2.65 -3.44
CA ARG A 36 17.81 2.83 -3.56
C ARG A 36 17.13 1.60 -4.14
N LEU A 37 17.73 0.96 -5.15
CA LEU A 37 17.22 -0.31 -5.69
C LEU A 37 17.28 -1.42 -4.64
N ALA A 38 18.36 -1.51 -3.86
CA ALA A 38 18.48 -2.50 -2.79
C ALA A 38 17.41 -2.29 -1.71
N GLU A 39 17.17 -1.05 -1.30
CA GLU A 39 16.17 -0.71 -0.27
C GLU A 39 14.75 -1.04 -0.74
N LEU A 40 14.42 -0.65 -1.99
CA LEU A 40 13.15 -0.99 -2.62
C LEU A 40 12.97 -2.51 -2.73
N GLY A 41 14.00 -3.20 -3.24
CA GLY A 41 13.97 -4.64 -3.43
C GLY A 41 13.88 -5.41 -2.11
N SER A 42 14.52 -4.95 -1.05
CA SER A 42 14.40 -5.50 0.31
C SER A 42 12.96 -5.44 0.81
N SER A 43 12.31 -4.28 0.67
CA SER A 43 10.91 -4.08 1.07
C SER A 43 9.96 -4.96 0.27
N VAL A 44 10.14 -5.02 -1.06
CA VAL A 44 9.34 -5.87 -1.95
C VAL A 44 9.54 -7.34 -1.62
N LEU A 45 10.79 -7.79 -1.46
CA LEU A 45 11.12 -9.18 -1.15
C LEU A 45 10.49 -9.62 0.18
N ASN A 46 10.62 -8.80 1.22
CA ASN A 46 10.02 -9.08 2.53
C ASN A 46 8.50 -9.23 2.43
N MET A 47 7.84 -8.30 1.73
CA MET A 47 6.40 -8.38 1.51
C MET A 47 6.03 -9.68 0.79
N VAL A 48 6.71 -10.02 -0.31
CA VAL A 48 6.40 -11.21 -1.11
C VAL A 48 6.65 -12.50 -0.35
N ILE A 49 7.75 -12.60 0.40
CA ILE A 49 8.03 -13.79 1.24
C ILE A 49 6.93 -13.97 2.28
N VAL A 50 6.64 -12.91 3.05
CA VAL A 50 5.63 -12.96 4.12
C VAL A 50 4.25 -13.28 3.54
N TYR A 51 3.88 -12.65 2.43
CA TYR A 51 2.62 -12.91 1.74
C TYR A 51 2.53 -14.34 1.22
N THR A 52 3.64 -14.88 0.69
CA THR A 52 3.73 -16.27 0.23
C THR A 52 3.47 -17.23 1.37
N LEU A 53 4.18 -17.06 2.49
CA LEU A 53 4.02 -17.91 3.68
C LEU A 53 2.62 -17.78 4.29
N PHE A 54 2.08 -16.57 4.37
CA PHE A 54 0.74 -16.30 4.89
C PHE A 54 -0.37 -16.97 4.06
N SER A 55 -0.19 -17.05 2.74
CA SER A 55 -1.17 -17.62 1.82
C SER A 55 -1.13 -19.14 1.77
N LYS A 56 -0.11 -19.80 2.35
CA LYS A 56 -0.01 -21.25 2.37
C LYS A 56 -1.13 -21.92 3.18
N ARG A 57 -1.41 -23.17 2.81
CA ARG A 57 -2.31 -24.08 3.52
C ARG A 57 -1.56 -25.38 3.82
N PRO A 58 -1.60 -25.90 5.07
CA PRO A 58 -2.34 -25.39 6.24
C PRO A 58 -1.82 -24.04 6.75
N LEU A 59 -2.66 -23.33 7.53
CA LEU A 59 -2.33 -22.03 8.12
C LEU A 59 -1.12 -22.17 9.06
N ILE A 60 -0.11 -21.34 8.84
CA ILE A 60 1.10 -21.28 9.66
C ILE A 60 0.85 -20.32 10.84
N ALA A 61 1.32 -20.69 12.05
CA ALA A 61 1.22 -19.81 13.21
C ALA A 61 2.14 -18.58 13.05
N GLY A 62 1.76 -17.45 13.67
CA GLY A 62 2.50 -16.18 13.49
C GLY A 62 3.99 -16.24 13.90
N HIS A 63 4.34 -17.02 14.93
CA HIS A 63 5.74 -17.20 15.34
C HIS A 63 6.53 -18.00 14.30
N GLU A 64 5.96 -19.09 13.78
CA GLU A 64 6.56 -19.95 12.76
C GLU A 64 6.68 -19.20 11.43
N LEU A 65 5.74 -18.32 11.10
CA LEU A 65 5.83 -17.43 9.94
C LEU A 65 7.05 -16.52 10.05
N LYS A 66 7.26 -15.90 11.22
CA LYS A 66 8.42 -15.02 11.46
C LYS A 66 9.74 -15.80 11.38
N GLU A 67 9.77 -17.00 11.94
CA GLU A 67 10.95 -17.89 11.89
C GLU A 67 11.31 -18.28 10.46
N LYS A 68 10.32 -18.80 9.68
CA LYS A 68 10.51 -19.12 8.26
C LYS A 68 10.88 -17.91 7.42
N HIS A 69 10.30 -16.75 7.70
CA HIS A 69 10.67 -15.50 7.00
C HIS A 69 12.15 -15.17 7.20
N GLN A 70 12.66 -15.23 8.43
CA GLN A 70 14.08 -14.98 8.70
C GLN A 70 14.98 -16.06 8.08
N GLU A 71 14.60 -17.33 8.20
CA GLU A 71 15.32 -18.46 7.58
C GLU A 71 15.50 -18.27 6.06
N LEU A 72 14.45 -17.83 5.36
CA LEU A 72 14.53 -17.56 3.92
C LEU A 72 15.51 -16.42 3.60
N LEU A 73 15.54 -15.36 4.42
CA LEU A 73 16.47 -14.24 4.22
C LEU A 73 17.93 -14.59 4.58
N ASP A 74 18.15 -15.43 5.60
CA ASP A 74 19.49 -15.80 6.08
C ASP A 74 20.12 -16.90 5.23
N THR A 75 19.34 -17.94 4.92
CA THR A 75 19.87 -19.18 4.33
C THR A 75 19.59 -19.27 2.84
N LYS A 76 18.39 -18.90 2.37
CA LYS A 76 18.00 -19.12 0.97
C LYS A 76 18.55 -18.09 -0.01
N ILE A 77 18.72 -16.83 0.41
CA ILE A 77 19.27 -15.80 -0.48
C ILE A 77 20.65 -16.20 -1.06
N PRO A 78 21.65 -16.62 -0.24
CA PRO A 78 22.93 -17.10 -0.76
C PRO A 78 22.80 -18.31 -1.69
N GLU A 79 21.90 -19.25 -1.37
CA GLU A 79 21.61 -20.42 -2.21
C GLU A 79 21.06 -20.00 -3.59
N TRP A 80 20.09 -19.08 -3.64
CA TRP A 80 19.49 -18.58 -4.88
C TRP A 80 20.51 -17.81 -5.74
N LEU A 81 21.36 -16.99 -5.11
CA LEU A 81 22.44 -16.31 -5.82
C LEU A 81 23.42 -17.29 -6.47
N SER A 82 23.77 -18.36 -5.75
CA SER A 82 24.63 -19.43 -6.26
C SER A 82 23.97 -20.16 -7.43
N LEU A 83 22.70 -20.53 -7.26
CA LEU A 83 21.90 -21.24 -8.25
C LEU A 83 21.80 -20.50 -9.59
N TYR A 84 21.57 -19.19 -9.55
CA TYR A 84 21.49 -18.36 -10.76
C TYR A 84 22.85 -17.86 -11.26
N GLY A 85 23.94 -18.21 -10.57
CA GLY A 85 25.28 -17.75 -10.89
C GLY A 85 25.45 -16.23 -10.80
N LEU A 86 24.64 -15.54 -10.00
CA LEU A 86 24.58 -14.06 -9.98
C LEU A 86 25.85 -13.45 -9.41
N LYS A 87 26.49 -14.11 -8.44
CA LYS A 87 27.78 -13.70 -7.88
C LYS A 87 28.86 -13.55 -8.95
N SER A 88 28.81 -14.38 -10.01
CA SER A 88 29.79 -14.34 -11.12
C SER A 88 29.62 -13.13 -12.04
N LYS A 89 28.42 -12.53 -12.08
CA LYS A 89 28.08 -11.42 -12.98
C LYS A 89 28.47 -10.04 -12.44
N VAL A 90 28.76 -9.94 -11.14
CA VAL A 90 29.22 -8.69 -10.50
C VAL A 90 30.56 -8.26 -11.10
N ARG A 91 30.65 -6.98 -11.49
CA ARG A 91 31.83 -6.33 -12.07
C ARG A 91 32.50 -5.41 -11.04
N GLY A 92 33.78 -5.11 -11.25
CA GLY A 92 34.54 -4.20 -10.40
C GLY A 92 34.93 -4.79 -9.03
N LEU A 93 34.76 -6.10 -8.85
CA LEU A 93 35.10 -6.81 -7.62
C LEU A 93 36.30 -7.73 -7.86
N SER A 94 37.43 -7.42 -7.22
CA SER A 94 38.66 -8.20 -7.33
C SER A 94 38.62 -9.50 -6.52
N ASP A 95 38.04 -9.45 -5.32
CA ASP A 95 37.84 -10.61 -4.45
C ASP A 95 36.34 -10.93 -4.32
N ARG A 96 35.92 -12.02 -4.98
CA ARG A 96 34.51 -12.44 -4.99
C ARG A 96 34.06 -13.09 -3.68
N SER A 97 34.97 -13.48 -2.79
CA SER A 97 34.61 -14.04 -1.48
C SER A 97 33.87 -13.03 -0.60
N ILE A 98 34.00 -11.74 -0.90
CA ILE A 98 33.21 -10.66 -0.28
C ILE A 98 31.71 -10.93 -0.44
N LEU A 99 31.27 -11.48 -1.58
CA LEU A 99 29.88 -11.83 -1.84
C LEU A 99 29.40 -13.05 -1.05
N ASP A 100 30.28 -13.78 -0.36
CA ASP A 100 29.90 -14.87 0.55
C ASP A 100 29.47 -14.35 1.92
N ARG A 101 29.75 -13.08 2.23
CA ARG A 101 29.19 -12.42 3.41
C ARG A 101 27.69 -12.26 3.21
N LEU A 102 26.93 -12.58 4.26
CA LEU A 102 25.46 -12.54 4.22
C LEU A 102 24.93 -11.16 3.83
N GLU A 103 25.52 -10.10 4.36
CA GLU A 103 25.15 -8.71 4.06
C GLU A 103 25.30 -8.37 2.56
N GLU A 104 26.41 -8.75 1.94
CA GLU A 104 26.69 -8.49 0.52
C GLU A 104 25.82 -9.36 -0.40
N SER A 105 25.59 -10.62 -0.02
CA SER A 105 24.62 -11.49 -0.69
C SER A 105 23.21 -10.88 -0.66
N ARG A 106 22.77 -10.41 0.52
CA ARG A 106 21.46 -9.75 0.65
C ARG A 106 21.39 -8.50 -0.19
N PHE A 107 22.41 -7.65 -0.13
CA PHE A 107 22.47 -6.43 -0.92
C PHE A 107 22.32 -6.73 -2.42
N LEU A 108 23.15 -7.63 -2.96
CA LEU A 108 23.10 -7.98 -4.38
C LEU A 108 21.74 -8.54 -4.80
N PHE A 109 21.19 -9.47 -4.01
CA PHE A 109 19.88 -10.06 -4.31
C PHE A 109 18.76 -9.03 -4.22
N ASN A 110 18.78 -8.16 -3.20
CA ASN A 110 17.81 -7.10 -3.02
C ASN A 110 17.89 -6.08 -4.17
N SER A 111 19.09 -5.64 -4.57
CA SER A 111 19.25 -4.75 -5.74
C SER A 111 18.66 -5.39 -7.00
N TYR A 112 18.87 -6.69 -7.20
CA TYR A 112 18.29 -7.42 -8.31
C TYR A 112 16.77 -7.46 -8.26
N VAL A 113 16.19 -7.80 -7.10
CA VAL A 113 14.73 -7.77 -6.89
C VAL A 113 14.16 -6.37 -7.16
N GLY A 114 14.84 -5.32 -6.69
CA GLY A 114 14.48 -3.92 -6.94
C GLY A 114 14.48 -3.59 -8.42
N GLY A 115 15.53 -4.01 -9.15
CA GLY A 115 15.60 -3.87 -10.61
C GLY A 115 14.45 -4.58 -11.33
N VAL A 116 14.12 -5.82 -10.92
CA VAL A 116 13.01 -6.59 -11.52
C VAL A 116 11.68 -5.90 -11.25
N TYR A 117 11.48 -5.40 -10.03
CA TYR A 117 10.29 -4.64 -9.67
C TYR A 117 10.13 -3.38 -10.52
N VAL A 118 11.20 -2.60 -10.69
CA VAL A 118 11.16 -1.36 -11.48
C VAL A 118 10.88 -1.65 -12.96
N GLN A 119 11.50 -2.69 -13.52
CA GLN A 119 11.38 -2.97 -14.95
C GLN A 119 10.13 -3.77 -15.33
N ARG A 120 9.69 -4.72 -14.49
CA ARG A 120 8.64 -5.70 -14.81
C ARG A 120 7.47 -5.71 -13.83
N GLY A 121 7.51 -4.86 -12.81
CA GLY A 121 6.43 -4.69 -11.85
C GLY A 121 6.32 -5.79 -10.79
N PHE A 122 5.42 -5.53 -9.84
CA PHE A 122 5.17 -6.39 -8.69
C PHE A 122 4.70 -7.83 -9.02
N PRO A 123 3.78 -8.06 -9.99
CA PRO A 123 3.32 -9.41 -10.31
C PRO A 123 4.44 -10.37 -10.70
N THR A 124 5.41 -9.88 -11.49
CA THR A 124 6.58 -10.65 -11.92
C THR A 124 7.42 -11.09 -10.73
N VAL A 125 7.63 -10.20 -9.75
CA VAL A 125 8.38 -10.53 -8.54
C VAL A 125 7.65 -11.55 -7.68
N VAL A 126 6.33 -11.41 -7.50
CA VAL A 126 5.51 -12.39 -6.77
C VAL A 126 5.64 -13.77 -7.41
N GLN A 127 5.38 -13.88 -8.72
CA GLN A 127 5.43 -15.15 -9.43
C GLN A 127 6.81 -15.81 -9.35
N TRP A 128 7.87 -15.03 -9.49
CA TRP A 128 9.25 -15.51 -9.43
C TRP A 128 9.64 -15.99 -8.03
N ILE A 129 9.47 -15.14 -7.01
CA ILE A 129 9.89 -15.43 -5.63
C ILE A 129 9.01 -16.53 -5.01
N SER A 130 7.70 -16.54 -5.24
CA SER A 130 6.83 -17.60 -4.71
C SER A 130 7.24 -18.99 -5.22
N ARG A 131 7.63 -19.10 -6.50
CA ARG A 131 8.17 -20.35 -7.08
C ARG A 131 9.57 -20.72 -6.58
N LEU A 132 10.38 -19.74 -6.16
CA LEU A 132 11.67 -20.01 -5.51
C LEU A 132 11.50 -20.57 -4.09
N ILE A 133 10.49 -20.09 -3.35
CA ILE A 133 10.16 -20.56 -2.01
C ILE A 133 9.48 -21.94 -2.08
N ASP A 134 8.62 -22.13 -3.08
CA ASP A 134 7.84 -23.34 -3.26
C ASP A 134 7.64 -23.64 -4.75
N PRO A 135 8.44 -24.55 -5.35
CA PRO A 135 8.35 -24.88 -6.77
C PRO A 135 6.99 -25.43 -7.20
N ASP A 136 6.25 -26.04 -6.26
CA ASP A 136 4.93 -26.64 -6.49
C ASP A 136 3.79 -25.62 -6.27
N SER A 137 4.11 -24.37 -5.95
CA SER A 137 3.12 -23.29 -5.86
C SER A 137 2.55 -22.95 -7.24
N GLU A 138 1.23 -23.13 -7.40
CA GLU A 138 0.43 -22.75 -8.58
C GLU A 138 0.37 -21.22 -8.85
N GLY A 139 1.22 -20.43 -8.19
CA GLY A 139 1.21 -18.97 -8.29
C GLY A 139 0.20 -18.36 -7.34
N ILE A 140 0.63 -17.29 -6.66
CA ILE A 140 -0.22 -16.59 -5.70
C ILE A 140 -0.90 -15.45 -6.43
N SER A 141 -2.22 -15.34 -6.26
CA SER A 141 -2.96 -14.16 -6.71
C SER A 141 -2.32 -12.90 -6.13
N VAL A 142 -1.98 -11.95 -6.99
CA VAL A 142 -1.29 -10.73 -6.55
C VAL A 142 -2.31 -9.85 -5.79
N PRO A 143 -1.96 -9.35 -4.59
CA PRO A 143 -2.80 -8.39 -3.89
C PRO A 143 -3.06 -7.15 -4.75
N GLY A 144 -4.33 -6.88 -5.06
CA GLY A 144 -4.74 -5.72 -5.86
C GLY A 144 -5.07 -5.99 -7.32
N ASP A 145 -4.91 -7.22 -7.82
CA ASP A 145 -5.57 -7.62 -9.07
C ASP A 145 -7.08 -7.67 -8.83
N ALA A 146 -7.85 -6.93 -9.62
CA ALA A 146 -9.30 -6.76 -9.47
C ALA A 146 -10.10 -8.08 -9.57
N ALA A 147 -9.45 -9.19 -9.91
CA ALA A 147 -10.05 -10.50 -10.13
C ALA A 147 -9.96 -11.46 -8.92
N SER A 148 -9.24 -11.13 -7.85
CA SER A 148 -9.05 -12.07 -6.73
C SER A 148 -9.85 -11.64 -5.49
N PRO A 149 -10.79 -12.49 -5.00
CA PRO A 149 -11.43 -12.25 -3.72
C PRO A 149 -10.37 -12.25 -2.61
N PRO A 150 -10.54 -11.45 -1.53
CA PRO A 150 -9.60 -11.45 -0.43
C PRO A 150 -9.44 -12.87 0.15
N PRO A 151 -8.21 -13.30 0.51
CA PRO A 151 -7.94 -14.65 1.02
C PRO A 151 -8.57 -14.94 2.39
N TYR A 152 -9.29 -13.97 2.95
CA TYR A 152 -10.13 -14.17 4.11
C TYR A 152 -11.45 -14.79 3.67
N ASN A 153 -11.49 -16.12 3.70
CA ASN A 153 -12.75 -16.84 3.83
C ASN A 153 -13.32 -16.46 5.20
N SER A 154 -14.09 -15.37 5.25
CA SER A 154 -14.85 -14.99 6.43
C SER A 154 -15.88 -16.08 6.66
N MET A 155 -15.61 -17.02 7.57
CA MET A 155 -16.65 -17.85 8.21
C MET A 155 -17.55 -16.98 9.11
N SER A 156 -17.93 -15.81 8.62
CA SER A 156 -18.94 -14.92 9.19
C SER A 156 -19.92 -14.66 8.04
N PRO A 157 -21.23 -14.81 8.25
CA PRO A 157 -22.21 -14.46 7.24
C PRO A 157 -21.97 -13.01 6.81
N VAL A 158 -21.68 -12.80 5.54
CA VAL A 158 -21.67 -11.46 4.95
C VAL A 158 -23.10 -10.92 5.14
N PRO A 159 -23.31 -9.82 5.88
CA PRO A 159 -24.63 -9.21 5.93
C PRO A 159 -25.05 -8.88 4.49
N PRO A 160 -26.32 -9.10 4.10
CA PRO A 160 -26.74 -8.94 2.71
C PRO A 160 -26.36 -7.54 2.22
N MET A 161 -25.65 -7.52 1.10
CA MET A 161 -25.23 -6.30 0.42
C MET A 161 -26.49 -5.44 0.17
N PRO A 162 -26.49 -4.14 0.48
CA PRO A 162 -27.58 -3.27 0.03
C PRO A 162 -27.63 -3.32 -1.51
N PRO A 163 -28.82 -3.36 -2.13
CA PRO A 163 -28.94 -3.48 -3.57
C PRO A 163 -28.19 -2.35 -4.26
N ALA A 164 -27.46 -2.69 -5.32
CA ALA A 164 -26.72 -1.76 -6.14
C ALA A 164 -27.68 -0.65 -6.62
N ILE A 165 -27.41 0.58 -6.19
CA ILE A 165 -28.09 1.76 -6.74
C ILE A 165 -27.61 1.88 -8.19
N ALA A 166 -28.52 1.61 -9.12
CA ALA A 166 -28.34 1.88 -10.54
C ALA A 166 -27.91 3.34 -10.76
N PRO A 167 -27.12 3.66 -11.80
CA PRO A 167 -26.81 5.05 -12.12
C PRO A 167 -28.12 5.84 -12.29
N PRO A 168 -28.21 7.07 -11.76
CA PRO A 168 -29.48 7.77 -11.70
C PRO A 168 -30.00 8.05 -13.13
N PRO A 169 -31.27 7.74 -13.42
CA PRO A 169 -31.95 8.35 -14.55
C PRO A 169 -32.16 9.84 -14.25
N THR A 170 -32.14 10.65 -15.30
CA THR A 170 -32.40 12.09 -15.27
C THR A 170 -33.68 12.45 -14.48
N PRO A 171 -33.72 13.59 -13.78
CA PRO A 171 -34.77 13.87 -12.81
C PRO A 171 -36.11 14.18 -13.47
N GLY A 172 -37.08 13.30 -13.25
CA GLY A 172 -38.50 13.64 -13.25
C GLY A 172 -39.00 13.64 -11.81
N THR A 173 -39.36 14.82 -11.29
CA THR A 173 -40.07 15.04 -10.01
C THR A 173 -41.32 14.16 -9.89
N PRO A 174 -41.65 13.55 -8.72
CA PRO A 174 -42.40 14.26 -7.65
C PRO A 174 -42.16 13.68 -6.21
N PRO A 175 -43.01 13.97 -5.20
CA PRO A 175 -43.11 15.16 -4.34
C PRO A 175 -42.59 14.88 -2.89
N PRO A 176 -42.72 15.80 -1.90
CA PRO A 176 -41.81 15.87 -0.76
C PRO A 176 -42.15 14.86 0.35
N ARG A 177 -41.12 14.30 1.00
CA ARG A 177 -41.26 13.67 2.31
C ARG A 177 -40.34 14.34 3.30
N ILE A 178 -40.97 15.12 4.18
CA ILE A 178 -40.39 15.62 5.42
C ILE A 178 -39.98 14.39 6.24
N GLN A 179 -38.68 14.17 6.39
CA GLN A 179 -38.14 13.27 7.42
C GLN A 179 -37.42 14.13 8.45
N SER A 180 -38.18 14.49 9.48
CA SER A 180 -37.72 15.00 10.76
C SER A 180 -36.80 13.96 11.42
N GLY A 181 -35.50 14.25 11.45
CA GLY A 181 -34.48 13.40 12.08
C GLY A 181 -33.07 13.48 11.49
N LEU A 182 -32.81 14.32 10.49
CA LEU A 182 -31.46 14.51 9.95
C LEU A 182 -30.56 15.25 10.96
N GLY A 183 -29.43 14.63 11.31
CA GLY A 183 -28.38 15.26 12.11
C GLY A 183 -27.86 16.54 11.47
N ILE A 184 -27.32 17.44 12.29
CA ILE A 184 -27.05 18.84 11.92
C ILE A 184 -26.16 18.98 10.67
N LEU A 185 -25.16 18.10 10.53
CA LEU A 185 -24.29 18.05 9.35
C LEU A 185 -25.06 17.69 8.07
N ALA A 186 -26.03 16.80 8.15
CA ALA A 186 -26.80 16.36 6.99
C ALA A 186 -27.79 17.45 6.55
N THR A 187 -28.45 18.11 7.50
CA THR A 187 -29.30 19.29 7.24
C THR A 187 -28.51 20.42 6.58
N PHE A 188 -27.30 20.67 7.06
CA PHE A 188 -26.41 21.68 6.46
C PHE A 188 -26.01 21.35 5.01
N ASN A 189 -25.53 20.13 4.75
CA ASN A 189 -25.12 19.72 3.40
C ASN A 189 -26.30 19.71 2.43
N GLN A 190 -27.48 19.29 2.88
CA GLN A 190 -28.71 19.34 2.10
C GLN A 190 -29.09 20.78 1.75
N THR A 191 -29.03 21.69 2.71
CA THR A 191 -29.35 23.11 2.50
C THR A 191 -28.39 23.75 1.50
N CYS A 192 -27.09 23.46 1.61
CA CYS A 192 -26.10 23.94 0.63
C CYS A 192 -26.38 23.41 -0.78
N SER A 193 -26.72 22.12 -0.89
CA SER A 193 -27.02 21.48 -2.18
C SER A 193 -28.28 22.07 -2.83
N GLN A 194 -29.32 22.36 -2.04
CA GLN A 194 -30.54 23.01 -2.52
C GLN A 194 -30.31 24.44 -3.01
N GLN A 195 -29.35 25.15 -2.40
CA GLN A 195 -28.99 26.52 -2.76
C GLN A 195 -27.91 26.58 -3.87
N GLY A 196 -27.48 25.44 -4.41
CA GLY A 196 -26.42 25.38 -5.42
C GLY A 196 -25.03 25.80 -4.89
N LEU A 197 -24.80 25.68 -3.59
CA LEU A 197 -23.57 26.09 -2.92
C LEU A 197 -22.60 24.91 -2.78
N THR A 198 -21.33 25.15 -3.08
CA THR A 198 -20.27 24.14 -2.98
C THR A 198 -19.67 24.13 -1.59
N VAL A 199 -19.68 22.98 -0.91
CA VAL A 199 -19.14 22.82 0.46
C VAL A 199 -17.82 22.05 0.42
N ASN A 200 -16.76 22.62 0.99
CA ASN A 200 -15.48 21.95 1.24
C ASN A 200 -15.20 21.82 2.75
N TRP A 201 -14.50 20.76 3.13
CA TRP A 201 -14.19 20.42 4.52
C TRP A 201 -12.70 20.17 4.70
N ASP A 202 -12.00 21.14 5.29
CA ASP A 202 -10.56 21.00 5.57
C ASP A 202 -10.37 20.46 6.98
N ALA A 203 -9.90 19.22 7.09
CA ALA A 203 -9.70 18.54 8.37
C ALA A 203 -8.21 18.41 8.71
N VAL A 204 -7.83 18.87 9.90
CA VAL A 204 -6.47 18.75 10.44
C VAL A 204 -6.57 18.13 11.84
N SER A 205 -5.67 17.20 12.14
CA SER A 205 -5.53 16.61 13.48
C SER A 205 -4.24 17.12 14.10
N ASP A 206 -4.33 17.53 15.37
CA ASP A 206 -3.20 17.99 16.17
C ASP A 206 -3.26 17.35 17.57
N GLY A 207 -2.12 17.22 18.26
CA GLY A 207 -2.03 16.66 19.62
C GLY A 207 -1.43 15.26 19.75
N PRO A 208 -1.27 14.75 20.99
CA PRO A 208 -0.52 13.52 21.26
C PRO A 208 -1.22 12.27 20.69
N PRO A 209 -0.47 11.21 20.33
CA PRO A 209 -1.01 10.02 19.65
C PRO A 209 -2.17 9.32 20.37
N HIS A 210 -2.25 9.44 21.70
CA HIS A 210 -3.28 8.82 22.53
C HIS A 210 -4.48 9.75 22.81
N GLN A 211 -4.44 11.01 22.35
CA GLN A 211 -5.54 11.97 22.52
C GLN A 211 -5.56 13.00 21.37
N PRO A 212 -5.84 12.57 20.12
CA PRO A 212 -5.85 13.48 18.98
C PRO A 212 -7.00 14.50 19.08
N ARG A 213 -6.67 15.76 18.81
CA ARG A 213 -7.62 16.87 18.67
C ARG A 213 -7.82 17.15 17.19
N TRP A 214 -9.02 16.86 16.70
CA TRP A 214 -9.42 17.18 15.34
C TRP A 214 -9.97 18.60 15.28
N VAL A 215 -9.54 19.35 14.26
CA VAL A 215 -10.03 20.67 13.90
C VAL A 215 -10.49 20.61 12.45
N VAL A 216 -11.77 20.91 12.20
CA VAL A 216 -12.37 20.87 10.87
C VAL A 216 -12.90 22.24 10.51
N ARG A 217 -12.49 22.79 9.36
CA ARG A 217 -12.99 24.05 8.81
C ARG A 217 -14.02 23.77 7.73
N CYS A 218 -15.15 24.45 7.81
CA CYS A 218 -16.21 24.42 6.81
C CYS A 218 -16.06 25.62 5.88
N LEU A 219 -15.95 25.35 4.58
CA LEU A 219 -15.90 26.37 3.53
C LEU A 219 -17.12 26.22 2.63
N VAL A 220 -17.86 27.29 2.39
CA VAL A 220 -18.98 27.34 1.45
C VAL A 220 -18.61 28.34 0.36
N ASN A 221 -18.60 27.93 -0.90
CA ASN A 221 -18.10 28.72 -2.03
C ASN A 221 -16.70 29.33 -1.78
N ASN A 222 -15.80 28.54 -1.19
CA ASN A 222 -14.45 28.94 -0.78
C ASN A 222 -14.38 30.03 0.32
N VAL A 223 -15.50 30.40 0.94
CA VAL A 223 -15.53 31.32 2.09
C VAL A 223 -15.65 30.51 3.38
N HIS A 224 -14.85 30.85 4.39
CA HIS A 224 -14.87 30.18 5.69
C HIS A 224 -16.14 30.57 6.48
N HIS A 225 -16.91 29.56 6.92
CA HIS A 225 -18.17 29.78 7.65
C HIS A 225 -18.22 29.12 9.04
N GLY A 226 -17.29 28.23 9.37
CA GLY A 226 -17.25 27.61 10.70
C GLY A 226 -16.03 26.75 10.94
N THR A 227 -15.61 26.62 12.21
CA THR A 227 -14.48 25.76 12.60
C THR A 227 -14.87 24.92 13.80
N GLY A 228 -15.05 23.61 13.58
CA GLY A 228 -15.40 22.69 14.64
C GLY A 228 -14.21 21.94 15.20
N THR A 229 -14.30 21.52 16.47
CA THR A 229 -13.25 20.70 17.10
C THR A 229 -13.82 19.45 17.77
N GLY A 230 -13.05 18.37 17.84
CA GLY A 230 -13.53 17.11 18.42
C GLY A 230 -12.44 16.07 18.65
N ARG A 231 -12.79 14.99 19.36
CA ARG A 231 -11.89 13.83 19.60
C ARG A 231 -11.77 12.90 18.39
N ASN A 232 -12.61 13.10 17.39
CA ASN A 232 -12.54 12.43 16.09
C ASN A 232 -13.05 13.39 15.00
N GLN A 233 -12.72 13.08 13.75
CA GLN A 233 -13.06 13.90 12.60
C GLN A 233 -14.59 14.08 12.43
N LYS A 234 -15.40 13.07 12.78
CA LYS A 234 -16.87 13.12 12.68
C LYS A 234 -17.47 14.17 13.62
N LEU A 235 -17.08 14.16 14.90
CA LEU A 235 -17.52 15.15 15.90
C LEU A 235 -17.08 16.57 15.51
N ALA A 236 -15.83 16.72 15.07
CA ALA A 236 -15.30 18.02 14.64
C ALA A 236 -16.07 18.56 13.41
N LYS A 237 -16.44 17.71 12.46
CA LYS A 237 -17.22 18.09 11.27
C LYS A 237 -18.65 18.48 11.62
N GLU A 238 -19.28 17.78 12.56
CA GLU A 238 -20.62 18.10 13.04
C GLU A 238 -20.64 19.44 13.82
N ASP A 239 -19.62 19.71 14.63
CA ASP A 239 -19.46 21.00 15.31
C ASP A 239 -19.20 22.14 14.32
N ALA A 240 -18.40 21.89 13.28
CA ALA A 240 -18.14 22.85 12.21
C ALA A 240 -19.42 23.21 11.44
N ALA A 241 -20.28 22.21 11.16
CA ALA A 241 -21.58 22.41 10.52
C ALA A 241 -22.53 23.24 11.39
N LYS A 242 -22.55 23.02 12.71
CA LYS A 242 -23.34 23.85 13.65
C LYS A 242 -22.95 25.32 13.58
N GLN A 243 -21.64 25.59 13.54
CA GLN A 243 -21.15 26.97 13.44
C GLN A 243 -21.45 27.59 12.07
N ALA A 244 -21.30 26.82 10.99
CA ALA A 244 -21.63 27.29 9.64
C ALA A 244 -23.12 27.61 9.47
N LEU A 245 -24.02 26.81 10.05
CA LEU A 245 -25.47 27.11 10.07
C LEU A 245 -25.78 28.43 10.78
N ARG A 246 -25.09 28.72 11.89
CA ARG A 246 -25.25 30.00 12.61
C ARG A 246 -24.70 31.17 11.79
N SER A 247 -23.54 31.01 11.17
CA SER A 247 -22.91 32.04 10.33
C SER A 247 -23.77 32.40 9.11
N LEU A 248 -24.43 31.42 8.51
CA LEU A 248 -25.30 31.59 7.33
C LEU A 248 -26.74 31.99 7.68
N GLY A 249 -27.09 32.06 8.97
CA GLY A 249 -28.44 32.39 9.43
C GLY A 249 -29.48 31.29 9.18
N TRP A 250 -29.05 30.04 9.01
CA TRP A 250 -29.92 28.88 8.74
C TRP A 250 -30.26 28.06 9.99
N GLY A 251 -29.69 28.41 11.15
CA GLY A 251 -30.02 27.79 12.43
C GLY A 251 -31.24 28.45 13.07
N SER A 252 -32.34 27.70 13.20
CA SER A 252 -33.41 28.07 14.14
C SER A 252 -32.91 27.78 15.56
N PHE A 253 -32.92 28.78 16.44
CA PHE A 253 -32.56 28.62 17.84
C PHE A 253 -33.72 27.98 18.60
N GLU A 254 -33.49 26.79 19.14
CA GLU A 254 -34.11 26.31 20.39
C GLU A 254 -33.02 25.64 21.24
#